data_AF-A0A961Z9T3-F1
#
_entry.id   AF-A0A961Z9T3-F1
#
_cell.length_a   1.000
_cell.length_b   1.000
_cell.length_c   1.000
_cell.angle_alpha   90.00
_cell.angle_beta   90.00
_cell.angle_gamma   90.00
#
_symmetry.space_group_name_H-M   'P 1'
#
loop_
_entity.id
_entity.type
_entity.pdbx_description
1 polymer ?
#
loop_
_entity_poly.entity_id
_entity_poly.type
_entity_poly.pdbx_seq_one_letter_code
_entity_poly.pdbx_strand_id
1 'polypeptide(L)'
;MADELPDRLSTNPASPYYDEAVLARDIGIRFNGAEKTNVEEYCVSEGWIKVAAGKTRDRKGNPLTIKLKGTVEPYYRGEPVNAPDAG
;
A
#
# COMPACT_ATOMS: atom_id res chain seq x y z
N MET A 1 10.70 -15.05 8.27
CA MET A 1 11.90 -14.19 8.24
C MET A 1 12.17 -13.91 6.76
N ALA A 2 11.52 -12.96 6.10
CA ALA A 2 10.85 -11.77 6.56
C ALA A 2 9.53 -11.59 5.80
N ASP A 3 8.42 -11.55 6.53
CA ASP A 3 7.15 -10.99 6.06
C ASP A 3 7.21 -9.45 6.15
N GLU A 4 8.39 -8.87 5.94
CA GLU A 4 8.63 -7.45 6.04
C GLU A 4 8.33 -6.82 4.68
N LEU A 5 7.31 -5.97 4.69
CA LEU A 5 7.00 -5.10 3.57
C LEU A 5 8.13 -4.07 3.43
N PRO A 6 8.52 -3.69 2.20
CA PRO A 6 9.60 -2.74 2.00
C PRO A 6 9.24 -1.40 2.64
N ASP A 7 10.23 -0.66 3.15
CA ASP A 7 10.04 0.68 3.73
C ASP A 7 9.31 1.63 2.77
N ARG A 8 9.59 1.49 1.48
CA ARG A 8 8.95 2.28 0.42
C ARG A 8 8.49 1.37 -0.70
N LEU A 9 7.21 1.46 -1.02
CA LEU A 9 6.60 0.75 -2.14
C LEU A 9 5.72 1.71 -2.94
N SER A 10 5.70 1.55 -4.25
CA SER A 10 4.75 2.20 -5.14
C SER A 10 4.00 1.17 -5.98
N THR A 11 2.72 1.45 -6.23
CA THR A 11 1.87 0.69 -7.16
C THR A 11 2.09 1.12 -8.61
N ASN A 12 2.86 2.19 -8.85
CA ASN A 12 3.06 2.74 -10.18
C ASN A 12 4.29 2.10 -10.85
N PRO A 13 4.13 1.35 -11.96
CA PRO A 13 5.23 0.65 -12.64
C PRO A 13 6.32 1.58 -13.21
N ALA A 14 6.04 2.87 -13.34
CA ALA A 14 7.04 3.85 -13.75
C ALA A 14 7.96 4.31 -12.60
N SER A 15 7.67 3.92 -11.36
CA SER A 15 8.47 4.29 -10.19
C SER A 15 9.54 3.23 -9.90
N PRO A 16 10.74 3.63 -9.43
CA PRO A 16 11.81 2.69 -9.07
C PRO A 16 11.50 1.84 -7.83
N TYR A 17 10.42 2.17 -7.11
CA TYR A 17 9.94 1.44 -5.92
C TYR A 17 8.72 0.55 -6.25
N TYR A 18 8.48 0.27 -7.53
CA TYR A 18 7.45 -0.67 -7.95
C TYR A 18 7.91 -2.10 -7.72
N ASP A 19 7.09 -2.87 -7.00
CA ASP A 19 7.41 -4.24 -6.64
C ASP A 19 6.18 -5.15 -6.84
N GLU A 20 6.12 -5.75 -8.04
CA GLU A 20 5.00 -6.59 -8.45
C GLU A 20 4.79 -7.78 -7.50
N ALA A 21 5.87 -8.38 -7.00
CA ALA A 21 5.81 -9.53 -6.10
C ALA A 21 5.09 -9.19 -4.78
N VAL A 22 5.28 -7.97 -4.27
CA VAL A 22 4.61 -7.48 -3.07
C VAL A 22 3.15 -7.14 -3.37
N LEU A 23 2.89 -6.47 -4.49
CA LEU A 23 1.54 -6.12 -4.92
C LEU A 23 0.66 -7.35 -5.20
N ALA A 24 1.27 -8.44 -5.69
CA ALA A 24 0.59 -9.71 -5.92
C ALA A 24 0.12 -10.41 -4.63
N ARG A 25 0.71 -10.08 -3.47
CA ARG A 25 0.41 -10.72 -2.17
C ARG A 25 -0.77 -10.09 -1.42
N ASP A 26 -1.55 -9.23 -2.09
CA ASP A 26 -2.62 -8.41 -1.53
C ASP A 26 -2.23 -7.70 -0.22
N ILE A 27 -1.74 -6.47 -0.35
CA ILE A 27 -1.25 -5.68 0.78
C ILE A 27 -2.24 -4.57 1.14
N GLY A 28 -2.34 -4.29 2.44
CA GLY A 28 -3.08 -3.17 3.00
C GLY A 28 -2.14 -2.22 3.74
N ILE A 29 -2.59 -0.99 3.96
CA ILE A 29 -1.83 0.00 4.74
C ILE A 29 -2.75 0.62 5.77
N ARG A 30 -2.34 0.56 7.04
CA ARG A 30 -2.99 1.28 8.12
C ARG A 30 -2.23 2.59 8.34
N PHE A 31 -2.94 3.70 8.21
CA PHE A 31 -2.38 5.03 8.32
C PHE A 31 -3.07 5.80 9.44
N ASN A 32 -2.31 6.19 10.46
CA ASN A 32 -2.84 6.80 11.70
C ASN A 32 -4.04 6.00 12.26
N GLY A 33 -3.95 4.66 12.27
CA GLY A 33 -5.04 3.77 12.71
C GLY A 33 -6.18 3.57 11.71
N ALA A 34 -6.21 4.29 10.58
CA ALA A 34 -7.23 4.13 9.54
C ALA A 34 -6.72 3.25 8.39
N GLU A 35 -7.49 2.23 8.02
CA GLU A 35 -7.18 1.39 6.87
C GLU A 35 -7.31 2.15 5.55
N LYS A 36 -6.30 2.03 4.69
CA LYS A 36 -6.22 2.65 3.37
C LYS A 36 -5.96 1.56 2.33
N THR A 37 -6.87 1.47 1.37
CA THR A 37 -6.78 0.55 0.23
C THR A 37 -6.42 1.25 -1.08
N ASN A 38 -6.59 2.57 -1.13
CA ASN A 38 -6.28 3.41 -2.29
C ASN A 38 -4.90 4.07 -2.19
N VAL A 39 -3.92 3.39 -1.61
CA VAL A 39 -2.54 3.91 -1.49
C VAL A 39 -1.79 3.61 -2.76
N GLU A 40 -1.27 4.65 -3.41
CA GLU A 40 -0.41 4.53 -4.60
C GLU A 40 1.08 4.42 -4.24
N GLU A 41 1.48 5.03 -3.13
CA GLU A 41 2.86 4.97 -2.66
C GLU A 41 2.89 5.17 -1.15
N TYR A 42 3.79 4.51 -0.45
CA TYR A 42 4.04 4.77 0.96
C TYR A 42 5.53 4.82 1.25
N CYS A 43 5.90 5.49 2.34
CA CYS A 43 7.24 5.53 2.89
C CYS A 43 7.15 5.46 4.42
N VAL A 44 7.53 4.33 5.00
CA VAL A 44 7.56 4.09 6.45
C VAL A 44 8.69 4.89 7.08
N SER A 45 9.87 4.87 6.48
CA SER A 45 11.06 5.60 6.96
C SER A 45 10.82 7.10 7.12
N GLU A 46 10.15 7.73 6.15
CA GLU A 46 9.78 9.15 6.23
C GLU A 46 8.40 9.40 6.88
N GLY A 47 7.60 8.35 7.13
CA GLY A 47 6.27 8.44 7.74
C GLY A 47 5.23 9.17 6.87
N TRP A 48 5.03 8.74 5.63
CA TRP A 48 3.97 9.28 4.77
C TRP A 48 3.39 8.26 3.79
N ILE A 49 2.14 8.52 3.37
CA ILE A 49 1.47 7.80 2.29
C ILE A 49 1.00 8.77 1.21
N LYS A 50 0.88 8.29 -0.01
CA LYS A 50 0.28 8.98 -1.15
C LYS A 50 -0.93 8.15 -1.58
N VAL A 51 -2.10 8.73 -1.44
CA VAL A 51 -3.38 8.09 -1.76
C VAL A 51 -4.04 8.76 -2.95
N ALA A 52 -4.73 7.98 -3.78
CA ALA A 52 -5.61 8.54 -4.79
C ALA A 52 -6.84 9.17 -4.10
N ALA A 53 -7.07 10.45 -4.35
CA ALA A 53 -8.17 11.24 -3.82
C ALA A 53 -9.48 10.92 -4.56
N GLY A 54 -9.98 9.71 -4.35
CA GLY A 54 -11.25 9.23 -4.91
C GLY A 54 -11.23 9.03 -6.43
N LYS A 55 -12.42 9.00 -7.03
CA LYS A 55 -12.62 8.84 -8.49
C LYS A 55 -12.30 10.10 -9.30
N THR A 56 -11.88 11.18 -8.63
CA THR A 56 -11.67 12.47 -9.27
C THR A 56 -10.37 12.44 -10.06
N ARG A 57 -10.52 12.47 -11.39
CA ARG A 57 -9.41 12.60 -12.34
C ARG A 57 -9.20 14.08 -12.63
N ASP A 58 -7.95 14.52 -12.68
CA ASP A 58 -7.57 15.86 -13.11
C ASP A 58 -7.99 16.09 -14.58
N ARG A 59 -7.88 17.31 -15.11
CA ARG A 59 -8.29 17.64 -16.49
C ARG A 59 -7.61 16.79 -17.58
N LYS A 60 -6.50 16.13 -17.22
CA LYS A 60 -5.69 15.22 -18.05
C LYS A 60 -6.05 13.74 -17.86
N GLY A 61 -7.01 13.39 -17.01
CA GLY A 61 -7.39 12.01 -16.73
C GLY A 61 -6.58 11.33 -15.62
N ASN A 62 -5.60 12.03 -15.03
CA ASN A 62 -4.75 11.47 -14.00
C ASN A 62 -5.47 11.46 -12.64
N PRO A 63 -5.41 10.38 -11.86
CA PRO A 63 -5.94 10.38 -10.50
C PRO A 63 -5.24 11.46 -9.67
N LEU A 64 -6.01 12.29 -8.98
CA LEU A 64 -5.44 13.27 -8.07
C LEU A 64 -4.85 12.51 -6.88
N THR A 65 -3.56 12.66 -6.60
CA THR A 65 -2.94 12.03 -5.43
C THR A 65 -2.74 13.02 -4.29
N ILE A 66 -3.06 12.61 -3.06
CA ILE A 66 -2.81 13.39 -1.85
C ILE A 66 -1.73 12.69 -1.04
N LYS A 67 -0.68 13.44 -0.67
CA LYS A 67 0.35 12.99 0.27
C LYS A 67 -0.07 13.32 1.70
N LEU A 68 -0.21 12.30 2.54
CA LEU A 68 -0.55 12.41 3.96
C LEU A 68 0.67 11.97 4.78
N LYS A 69 1.03 12.75 5.81
CA LYS A 69 2.12 12.43 6.74
C LYS A 69 1.57 11.89 8.05
N GLY A 70 2.18 10.84 8.61
CA GLY A 70 1.71 10.17 9.81
C GLY A 70 2.27 8.75 9.96
N THR A 71 1.73 8.01 10.92
CA THR A 71 2.13 6.61 11.18
C THR A 71 1.71 5.74 10.01
N VAL A 72 2.65 5.04 9.39
CA VAL A 72 2.44 4.14 8.25
C VAL A 72 2.73 2.72 8.68
N GLU A 73 1.72 1.87 8.63
CA GLU A 73 1.80 0.47 9.03
C GLU A 73 1.35 -0.40 7.84
N PRO A 74 2.27 -0.82 6.96
CA PRO A 74 1.95 -1.76 5.90
C PRO A 74 1.73 -3.15 6.50
N TYR A 75 0.75 -3.89 6.01
CA TYR A 75 0.45 -5.26 6.44
C TYR A 75 -0.05 -6.10 5.26
N TYR A 76 0.20 -7.42 5.30
CA TYR A 76 -0.39 -8.35 4.34
C TYR A 76 -1.85 -8.58 4.72
N ARG A 77 -2.78 -8.40 3.76
CA ARG A 77 -4.19 -8.76 3.93
C ARG A 77 -4.45 -10.24 3.68
N GLY A 78 -3.52 -10.91 3.00
CA GLY A 78 -3.50 -12.36 2.86
C GLY A 78 -3.46 -13.04 4.22
N GLU A 79 -4.54 -13.73 4.53
CA GLU A 79 -4.74 -14.61 5.68
C GLU A 79 -3.48 -15.44 5.99
N PRO A 80 -3.10 -15.67 7.26
CA PRO A 80 -2.24 -16.79 7.57
C PRO A 80 -3.03 -18.05 7.21
N VAL A 81 -2.82 -18.61 6.01
CA VAL A 81 -3.29 -19.95 5.68
C VAL A 81 -2.48 -20.95 6.50
N ASN A 82 -2.79 -20.99 7.78
CA ASN A 82 -2.41 -22.01 8.72
C ASN A 82 -3.70 -22.43 9.45
N ALA A 83 -4.63 -22.96 8.66
CA ALA A 83 -5.53 -23.99 9.13
C ALA A 83 -5.21 -25.25 8.31
N PRO A 84 -4.22 -26.06 8.72
CA PRO A 84 -4.32 -27.48 8.42
C PRO A 84 -5.57 -28.01 9.12
N ASP A 85 -6.32 -28.87 8.42
CA ASP A 85 -7.40 -29.73 8.93
C ASP A 85 -8.84 -29.28 8.63
N ALA A 86 -9.51 -29.99 7.70
CA ALA A 86 -10.58 -30.94 8.03
C ALA A 86 -11.39 -31.33 6.78
N GLY A 87 -11.40 -32.63 6.42
CA GLY A 87 -12.43 -33.27 5.58
C GLY A 87 -11.92 -34.22 4.51
#